data_AF-A0A534Q7D2-F1
#
_entry.id   AF-A0A534Q7D2-F1
#
_cell.length_a   1.000
_cell.length_b   1.000
_cell.length_c   1.000
_cell.angle_alpha   90.00
_cell.angle_beta   90.00
_cell.angle_gamma   90.00
#
_symmetry.space_group_name_H-M   'P 1'
#
loop_
_entity.id
_entity.type
_entity.pdbx_description
1 polymer ?
#
loop_
_entity_poly.entity_id
_entity_poly.type
_entity_poly.pdbx_seq_one_letter_code
_entity_poly.pdbx_strand_id
1 'polypeptide(L)'
;FFSDPDPEFHLAGVQAYNDWIAEEFVKVAPERLIGLTCIPALGVDAAIKEMERGLRLGMRGAWLNTMPSVGPAIRPEDDPFWDAAQTLGVPVHFHVRVMRQIQKPRPKGARGDDLTGLANVGA
;
A
#
# COMPACT_ATOMS: atom_id res chain seq x y z
N PHE A 1 6.20 -3.52 -5.66
CA PHE A 1 4.77 -3.43 -5.94
C PHE A 1 4.12 -2.20 -5.29
N PHE A 2 4.27 -1.93 -3.98
CA PHE A 2 3.60 -0.79 -3.29
C PHE A 2 3.80 0.63 -3.85
N SER A 3 4.79 0.88 -4.71
CA SER A 3 5.00 2.19 -5.35
C SER A 3 5.46 2.02 -6.79
N ASP A 4 5.09 0.89 -7.39
CA ASP A 4 5.37 0.64 -8.80
C ASP A 4 4.51 1.57 -9.67
N PRO A 5 5.06 2.16 -10.75
CA PRO A 5 4.29 3.00 -11.65
C PRO A 5 3.25 2.22 -12.47
N ASP A 6 3.38 0.90 -12.62
CA ASP A 6 2.37 0.07 -13.27
C ASP A 6 1.21 -0.22 -12.29
N PRO A 7 0.00 0.30 -12.56
CA PRO A 7 -1.14 0.14 -11.65
C PRO A 7 -1.63 -1.31 -11.55
N GLU A 8 -1.50 -2.11 -12.61
CA GLU A 8 -1.92 -3.52 -12.59
C GLU A 8 -0.96 -4.34 -11.74
N PHE A 9 0.35 -4.14 -11.92
CA PHE A 9 1.37 -4.78 -11.11
C PHE A 9 1.29 -4.36 -9.63
N HIS A 10 1.03 -3.07 -9.37
CA HIS A 10 0.78 -2.57 -8.02
C HIS A 10 -0.38 -3.32 -7.37
N LEU A 11 -1.55 -3.33 -8.02
CA LEU A 11 -2.76 -3.93 -7.48
C LEU A 11 -2.57 -5.43 -7.25
N ALA A 12 -2.02 -6.15 -8.22
CA ALA A 12 -1.77 -7.58 -8.12
C ALA A 12 -0.84 -7.90 -6.93
N GLY A 13 0.21 -7.10 -6.72
CA GLY A 13 1.10 -7.29 -5.57
C GLY A 13 0.43 -7.00 -4.23
N VAL A 14 -0.40 -5.95 -4.14
CA VAL A 14 -1.17 -5.64 -2.92
C VAL A 14 -2.17 -6.75 -2.61
N GLN A 15 -2.87 -7.26 -3.63
CA GLN A 15 -3.83 -8.34 -3.46
C GLN A 15 -3.15 -9.64 -3.05
N ALA A 16 -2.05 -10.02 -3.69
CA ALA A 16 -1.27 -11.19 -3.30
C ALA A 16 -0.74 -11.09 -1.85
N TYR A 17 -0.32 -9.90 -1.42
CA TYR A 17 0.09 -9.66 -0.03
C TYR A 17 -1.09 -9.84 0.94
N ASN A 18 -2.24 -9.24 0.64
CA ASN A 18 -3.45 -9.36 1.47
C ASN A 18 -3.94 -10.81 1.53
N ASP A 19 -3.89 -11.54 0.43
CA ASP A 19 -4.26 -12.95 0.36
C ASP A 19 -3.34 -13.79 1.23
N TRP A 20 -2.02 -13.57 1.17
CA TRP A 20 -1.07 -14.26 2.05
C TRP A 20 -1.32 -13.93 3.54
N ILE A 21 -1.61 -12.67 3.88
CA ILE A 21 -1.92 -12.31 5.26
C ILE A 21 -3.16 -13.07 5.76
N ALA A 22 -4.23 -13.11 4.98
CA ALA A 22 -5.49 -13.74 5.39
C ALA A 22 -5.38 -15.27 5.40
N GLU A 23 -4.84 -15.84 4.33
CA GLU A 23 -4.93 -17.28 4.08
C GLU A 23 -3.81 -18.05 4.78
N GLU A 24 -2.65 -17.45 4.99
CA GLU A 24 -1.48 -18.13 5.54
C GLU A 24 -1.08 -17.57 6.92
N PHE A 25 -0.88 -16.25 7.04
CA PHE A 25 -0.32 -15.66 8.28
C PHE A 25 -1.31 -15.68 9.45
N VAL A 26 -2.51 -15.11 9.26
CA VAL A 26 -3.51 -14.98 10.32
C VAL A 26 -4.01 -16.36 10.77
N LYS A 27 -4.15 -17.32 9.85
CA LYS A 27 -4.63 -18.68 10.17
C LYS A 27 -3.73 -19.46 11.11
N VAL A 28 -2.46 -19.08 11.27
CA VAL A 28 -1.57 -19.70 12.26
C VAL A 28 -2.09 -19.53 13.69
N ALA A 29 -2.74 -18.40 13.99
CA ALA A 29 -3.34 -18.14 15.30
C ALA A 29 -4.47 -17.10 15.20
N PRO A 30 -5.65 -17.47 14.64
CA PRO A 30 -6.72 -16.51 14.30
C PRO A 30 -7.32 -15.79 15.51
N GLU A 31 -7.19 -16.37 16.71
CA GLU A 31 -7.64 -15.74 17.96
C GLU A 31 -6.66 -14.69 18.51
N ARG A 32 -5.43 -14.62 17.96
CA ARG A 32 -4.35 -13.75 18.45
C ARG A 32 -3.80 -12.81 17.38
N LEU A 33 -3.81 -13.23 16.13
CA LEU A 33 -3.32 -12.47 14.99
C LEU A 33 -4.48 -11.78 14.29
N ILE A 34 -4.40 -10.46 14.17
CA ILE A 34 -5.43 -9.65 13.54
C ILE A 34 -4.88 -9.15 12.21
N GLY A 35 -5.48 -9.59 11.12
CA GLY A 35 -5.15 -9.13 9.77
C GLY A 35 -5.68 -7.72 9.51
N LEU A 36 -4.82 -6.88 8.90
CA LEU A 36 -5.18 -5.57 8.39
C LEU A 36 -5.00 -5.58 6.87
N THR A 37 -6.02 -5.12 6.16
CA THR A 37 -6.00 -4.97 4.71
C THR A 37 -5.00 -3.88 4.34
N CYS A 38 -3.96 -4.23 3.58
CA CYS A 38 -3.14 -3.21 2.95
C CYS A 38 -3.91 -2.56 1.81
N ILE A 39 -4.02 -1.23 1.86
CA ILE A 39 -4.77 -0.45 0.87
C ILE A 39 -3.84 -0.01 -0.27
N PRO A 40 -4.25 -0.19 -1.54
CA PRO A 40 -3.45 0.20 -2.70
C PRO A 40 -3.40 1.71 -2.89
N ALA A 41 -2.26 2.22 -3.33
CA ALA A 41 -2.07 3.65 -3.63
C ALA A 41 -2.55 4.01 -5.04
N LEU A 42 -3.78 3.65 -5.38
CA LEU A 42 -4.33 3.75 -6.75
C LEU A 42 -5.58 4.64 -6.85
N GLY A 43 -5.90 5.37 -5.78
CA GLY A 43 -7.07 6.24 -5.70
C GLY A 43 -8.17 5.67 -4.79
N VAL A 44 -9.13 6.54 -4.48
CA VAL A 44 -10.21 6.32 -3.51
C VAL A 44 -11.05 5.09 -3.86
N ASP A 45 -11.44 4.93 -5.13
CA ASP A 45 -12.27 3.81 -5.56
C ASP A 45 -11.56 2.46 -5.39
N ALA A 46 -10.28 2.39 -5.75
CA ALA A 46 -9.47 1.19 -5.58
C ALA A 46 -9.25 0.89 -4.09
N ALA A 47 -9.06 1.92 -3.28
CA ALA A 47 -8.91 1.80 -1.83
C ALA A 47 -10.17 1.22 -1.17
N ILE A 48 -11.36 1.72 -1.52
CA ILE A 48 -12.63 1.21 -1.00
C ILE A 48 -12.87 -0.24 -1.45
N LYS A 49 -12.69 -0.54 -2.74
CA LYS A 49 -12.88 -1.90 -3.27
C LYS A 49 -11.99 -2.93 -2.57
N GLU A 50 -10.73 -2.58 -2.33
CA GLU A 50 -9.80 -3.49 -1.66
C GLU A 50 -10.10 -3.60 -0.16
N MET A 51 -10.52 -2.51 0.50
CA MET A 51 -11.03 -2.55 1.89
C MET A 51 -12.19 -3.54 2.03
N GLU A 52 -13.21 -3.44 1.17
CA GLU A 52 -14.34 -4.36 1.15
C GLU A 52 -13.91 -5.81 0.87
N ARG A 53 -12.94 -6.00 -0.03
CA ARG A 53 -12.37 -7.33 -0.33
C ARG A 53 -11.69 -7.92 0.90
N GLY A 54 -10.90 -7.13 1.63
CA GLY A 54 -10.26 -7.56 2.85
C GLY A 54 -11.25 -7.97 3.94
N LEU A 55 -12.38 -7.28 4.08
CA LEU A 55 -13.45 -7.70 5.00
C LEU A 55 -14.02 -9.07 4.63
N ARG A 56 -14.21 -9.34 3.33
CA ARG A 56 -14.64 -10.67 2.84
C ARG A 56 -13.62 -11.77 3.14
N LEU A 57 -12.33 -11.42 3.26
CA LEU A 57 -11.24 -12.32 3.68
C LEU A 57 -11.10 -12.45 5.21
N GLY A 58 -11.92 -11.75 6.00
CA GLY A 58 -11.85 -11.77 7.46
C GLY A 58 -10.84 -10.82 8.10
N MET A 59 -10.28 -9.88 7.32
CA MET A 59 -9.47 -8.78 7.87
C MET A 59 -10.35 -7.88 8.76
N ARG A 60 -9.76 -7.29 9.81
CA ARG A 60 -10.51 -6.49 10.80
C ARG A 60 -10.14 -5.00 10.82
N GLY A 61 -9.32 -4.54 9.88
CA GLY A 61 -8.93 -3.14 9.77
C GLY A 61 -8.23 -2.88 8.45
N ALA A 62 -7.93 -1.61 8.19
CA ALA A 62 -7.22 -1.17 6.99
C ALA A 62 -5.92 -0.47 7.38
N TRP A 63 -4.86 -0.67 6.60
CA TRP A 63 -3.59 0.03 6.73
C TRP A 63 -3.28 0.83 5.45
N LEU A 64 -3.01 2.12 5.63
CA LEU A 64 -2.70 3.05 4.56
C LEU A 64 -1.18 3.25 4.39
N ASN A 65 -0.72 3.26 3.14
CA ASN A 65 0.65 3.64 2.75
C ASN A 65 0.78 5.05 2.17
N THR A 66 -0.37 5.69 1.93
CA THR A 66 -0.60 7.04 1.42
C THR A 66 -2.04 7.42 1.76
N MET A 67 -2.42 8.70 1.65
CA MET A 67 -3.85 9.05 1.68
C MET A 67 -4.59 8.42 0.48
N PRO A 68 -5.90 8.10 0.61
CA PRO A 68 -6.70 7.45 -0.43
C PRO A 68 -6.64 8.11 -1.81
N SER A 69 -6.61 9.45 -1.86
CA SER A 69 -6.44 10.29 -3.06
C SER A 69 -5.02 10.32 -3.63
N VAL A 70 -4.11 9.49 -3.08
CA VAL A 70 -2.71 9.36 -3.48
C VAL A 70 -1.91 10.64 -3.24
N GLY A 71 -1.63 10.91 -1.97
CA GLY A 71 -0.76 12.00 -1.55
C GLY A 71 -0.41 11.96 -0.06
N PRO A 72 0.47 12.88 0.38
CA PRO A 72 0.91 12.94 1.78
C PRO A 72 -0.09 13.67 2.70
N ALA A 73 -1.06 14.39 2.15
CA ALA A 73 -1.99 15.22 2.89
C ALA A 73 -3.42 14.74 2.67
N ILE A 74 -4.24 14.83 3.73
CA ILE A 74 -5.67 14.57 3.66
C ILE A 74 -6.32 15.65 2.79
N ARG A 75 -7.25 15.24 1.94
CA ARG A 75 -7.99 16.12 1.04
C ARG A 75 -9.50 15.80 1.05
N PRO A 76 -10.36 16.74 0.62
CA PRO A 76 -11.80 16.46 0.49
C PRO A 76 -12.10 15.27 -0.42
N GLU A 77 -11.24 14.96 -1.39
CA GLU A 77 -11.40 13.77 -2.23
C GLU A 77 -11.29 12.45 -1.45
N ASP A 78 -10.70 12.45 -0.25
CA ASP A 78 -10.60 11.27 0.62
C ASP A 78 -11.92 10.97 1.37
N ASP A 79 -12.85 11.91 1.45
CA ASP A 79 -14.10 11.78 2.23
C ASP A 79 -14.88 10.49 1.92
N PRO A 80 -15.05 10.06 0.65
CA PRO A 80 -15.75 8.81 0.36
C PRO A 80 -15.08 7.57 0.97
N PHE A 81 -13.75 7.57 1.11
CA PHE A 81 -13.03 6.48 1.77
C PHE A 81 -13.30 6.48 3.28
N TRP A 82 -13.31 7.65 3.92
CA TRP A 82 -13.61 7.79 5.34
C TRP A 82 -15.05 7.41 5.66
N ASP A 83 -15.99 7.84 4.83
CA ASP A 83 -17.40 7.45 4.93
C ASP A 83 -17.56 5.94 4.79
N ALA A 84 -16.92 5.32 3.79
CA ALA A 84 -16.96 3.87 3.62
C ALA A 84 -16.37 3.13 4.84
N ALA A 85 -15.21 3.57 5.34
CA ALA A 85 -14.58 2.97 6.51
C ALA A 85 -15.48 3.11 7.76
N GLN A 86 -16.11 4.27 7.95
CA GLN A 86 -17.04 4.52 9.04
C GLN A 86 -18.29 3.64 8.93
N THR A 87 -18.93 3.60 7.75
CA THR A 87 -20.14 2.80 7.50
C THR A 87 -19.88 1.30 7.69
N LEU A 88 -18.71 0.82 7.29
CA LEU A 88 -18.31 -0.58 7.44
C LEU A 88 -17.74 -0.91 8.83
N GLY A 89 -17.55 0.08 9.71
CA GLY A 89 -16.96 -0.11 11.04
C GLY A 89 -15.49 -0.53 11.00
N VAL A 90 -14.74 -0.12 9.97
CA VAL A 90 -13.34 -0.51 9.75
C VAL A 90 -12.39 0.50 10.41
N PRO A 91 -11.61 0.09 11.42
CA PRO A 91 -10.56 0.95 11.95
C PRO A 91 -9.44 1.15 10.92
N VAL A 92 -9.00 2.40 10.74
CA VAL A 92 -7.90 2.76 9.83
C VAL A 92 -6.63 3.00 10.62
N HIS A 93 -5.58 2.27 10.26
CA HIS A 93 -4.28 2.27 10.90
C HIS A 93 -3.25 3.00 10.06
N PHE A 94 -2.47 3.86 10.73
CA PHE A 94 -1.36 4.59 10.14
C PHE A 94 -0.04 4.06 10.72
N HIS A 95 0.73 3.36 9.91
CA HIS A 95 2.10 3.00 10.29
C HIS A 95 3.04 4.19 10.07
N VAL A 96 4.05 4.35 10.92
CA VAL A 96 5.06 5.43 10.74
C VAL A 96 5.59 5.42 9.30
N ARG A 97 5.71 6.62 8.70
CA ARG A 97 6.03 6.85 7.28
C ARG A 97 4.93 6.50 6.25
N VAL A 98 3.66 6.51 6.66
CA VAL A 98 2.43 6.56 5.81
C VAL A 98 2.48 7.60 4.67
N MET A 99 3.40 8.55 4.70
CA MET A 99 3.50 9.63 3.73
C MET A 99 4.66 9.41 2.76
N ARG A 100 4.84 8.17 2.26
CA ARG A 100 5.90 7.89 1.29
C ARG A 100 5.62 8.72 0.05
N GLN A 101 6.44 9.73 -0.19
CA GLN A 101 6.48 10.36 -1.51
C GLN A 101 6.85 9.26 -2.50
N ILE A 102 5.99 9.02 -3.49
CA ILE A 102 6.35 8.20 -4.64
C ILE A 102 7.49 8.93 -5.33
N GLN A 103 8.72 8.52 -5.04
CA GLN A 103 9.88 9.05 -5.73
C GLN A 103 9.81 8.58 -7.17
N LYS A 104 9.85 9.53 -8.12
CA LYS A 104 10.09 9.17 -9.51
C LYS A 104 11.37 8.34 -9.56
N PRO A 105 11.39 7.21 -10.29
CA PRO A 105 12.63 6.49 -10.53
C PRO A 105 13.67 7.50 -11.02
N ARG A 106 14.86 7.52 -10.40
CA ARG A 106 15.95 8.30 -10.98
C ARG A 106 16.14 7.79 -12.40
N PRO A 107 16.34 8.67 -13.39
CA PRO A 107 16.68 8.22 -14.73
C PRO A 107 17.84 7.24 -14.60
N LYS A 108 17.64 5.97 -14.99
CA LYS A 108 18.79 5.13 -15.31
C LYS A 108 19.48 5.85 -16.46
N GLY A 109 20.79 6.06 -16.33
CA GLY A 109 21.59 6.86 -17.24
C GLY A 109 21.17 6.59 -18.68
N ALA A 110 20.98 7.68 -19.44
CA ALA A 110 21.06 7.57 -20.88
C ALA A 110 22.34 6.80 -21.19
N ARG A 111 22.23 5.79 -22.05
CA ARG A 111 23.34 4.94 -22.46
C ARG A 111 24.58 5.82 -22.79
N GLY A 112 25.65 5.61 -22.02
CA GLY A 112 26.88 6.42 -22.00
C GLY A 112 26.66 7.67 -21.13
N ASP A 113 27.24 7.86 -19.95
CA ASP A 113 28.68 7.94 -19.66
C ASP A 113 28.96 7.82 -18.14
N ASP A 114 28.45 6.81 -17.44
CA ASP A 114 28.51 6.71 -15.97
C ASP A 114 29.79 6.04 -15.42
N LEU A 115 30.93 6.70 -15.55
CA LEU A 115 32.16 6.30 -14.84
C LEU A 115 32.17 6.63 -13.33
N THR A 116 31.06 7.02 -12.72
CA THR A 116 31.02 7.35 -11.28
C THR A 116 30.69 6.16 -10.36
N GLY A 117 30.76 4.94 -10.88
CA GLY A 117 30.64 3.69 -10.11
C GLY A 117 31.96 3.02 -9.68
N LEU A 118 33.13 3.58 -10.04
CA LEU A 118 34.44 2.99 -9.77
C LEU A 118 35.34 3.91 -8.94
N ALA A 119 34.94 4.19 -7.70
CA ALA A 119 35.88 4.59 -6.65
C ALA A 119 35.15 4.45 -5.31
N ASN A 120 35.27 3.29 -4.66
CA ASN A 120 35.34 3.10 -3.21
C ASN A 120 35.34 1.61 -2.87
N VAL A 121 36.35 0.89 -3.39
CA VAL A 121 36.83 -0.36 -2.79
C VAL A 121 38.34 -0.42 -2.97
N GLY A 122 39.08 -0.26 -1.87
CA GLY A 122 40.47 -0.70 -1.76
C GLY A 122 41.50 0.40 -1.44
N ALA A 123 41.72 0.66 -0.15
CA ALA A 123 43.03 0.61 0.54
C ALA A 123 42.83 0.93 2.03
#